data_AF-A0A179FZ89-F1
#
_entry.id   AF-A0A179FZ89-F1
#
_cell.length_a   1.000
_cell.length_b   1.000
_cell.length_c   1.000
_cell.angle_alpha   90.00
_cell.angle_beta   90.00
_cell.angle_gamma   90.00
#
_symmetry.space_group_name_H-M   'P 1'
#
loop_
_entity.id
_entity.type
_entity.pdbx_description
1 polymer ?
#
loop_
_entity_poly.entity_id
_entity_poly.type
_entity_poly.pdbx_seq_one_letter_code
_entity_poly.pdbx_strand_id
1 'polypeptide(L)'
;MSCPGTPATSMSLSRSPSPVPGGGWSSPGLNINSGRSSPANAPTSGPVHWESAKMRHLGPNGYPSFATHNQGFFTRHMRRISSSLPRFNSSNTDSRHGGRDKPNRGQWPGQNIPLIGRIRSIFGRMGRKLKIRLLIVLIFLLCLYIFYHSPLVHLYRRANWGGGGSKFVIILAANVGGGVMEWKGAREWAIERDSVRNKRKYATRWGYDLEIVDMKTRKKYAHEWRESWEKVDYVRSAMRKYPNAEWFWWLDLNTYVMEPSYSLQDHLFNNLQSNVYRDINEYNPLNITHPLTYPYLDQSALSAVGDGNVNSVNMLLSQDCAGFNLGSFFMRRSAWTERLLDVWWDPVAYEQKHMAWEHKEQDALETLYENHAWVREHTGFLPQRKINSFPPAACGDGSGKNNTRFHYNQYERDFVVNMAGCEWGRDCWGEMYHYREFSYWLNRNPWERFKEDLIAVIWFKLTGKWVKL
;
A
#
# COMPACT_ATOMS: atom_id res chain seq x y z
N MET A 1 -39.46 -12.63 58.85
CA MET A 1 -38.05 -12.36 59.19
C MET A 1 -37.46 -11.56 58.02
N SER A 2 -37.68 -10.25 57.93
CA SER A 2 -36.90 -9.14 58.54
C SER A 2 -35.43 -9.16 58.10
N CYS A 3 -34.83 -8.16 57.44
CA CYS A 3 -35.23 -6.93 56.77
C CYS A 3 -34.00 -6.48 55.93
N PRO A 4 -34.17 -5.65 54.89
CA PRO A 4 -33.13 -5.17 53.98
C PRO A 4 -32.52 -3.82 54.43
N GLY A 5 -31.43 -3.36 53.81
CA GLY A 5 -30.87 -2.02 54.06
C GLY A 5 -29.88 -1.49 53.01
N THR A 6 -30.40 -0.74 52.04
CA THR A 6 -29.79 0.50 51.50
C THR A 6 -30.60 1.69 52.08
N PRO A 7 -30.29 2.99 51.88
CA PRO A 7 -29.13 3.70 51.32
C PRO A 7 -28.60 4.83 52.26
N ALA A 8 -27.60 5.62 51.86
CA ALA A 8 -27.40 6.96 52.43
C ALA A 8 -26.75 7.93 51.43
N THR A 9 -27.49 9.00 51.12
CA THR A 9 -27.02 10.21 50.41
C THR A 9 -27.10 11.42 51.34
N SER A 10 -26.22 12.39 51.04
CA SER A 10 -26.25 13.84 51.36
C SER A 10 -25.84 14.34 52.75
N MET A 11 -24.81 15.19 52.78
CA MET A 11 -24.89 16.52 53.41
C MET A 11 -24.07 17.54 52.61
N SER A 12 -24.75 18.64 52.28
CA SER A 12 -24.25 19.95 51.92
C SER A 12 -23.94 20.78 53.17
N LEU A 13 -23.23 21.91 53.00
CA LEU A 13 -23.30 23.22 53.70
C LEU A 13 -21.91 23.89 53.58
N SER A 14 -21.67 24.84 52.66
CA SER A 14 -21.90 26.30 52.81
C SER A 14 -21.78 26.84 54.25
N ARG A 15 -20.82 27.74 54.49
CA ARG A 15 -21.03 29.15 54.95
C ARG A 15 -19.72 29.86 55.28
N SER A 16 -19.56 31.05 54.70
CA SER A 16 -18.76 32.18 55.17
C SER A 16 -19.39 32.79 56.46
N PRO A 17 -18.68 33.63 57.27
CA PRO A 17 -18.45 35.06 56.97
C PRO A 17 -17.13 35.69 57.49
N SER A 18 -16.81 36.87 56.95
CA SER A 18 -15.82 37.91 57.37
C SER A 18 -16.16 38.53 58.77
N PRO A 19 -15.54 39.62 59.37
CA PRO A 19 -14.76 40.73 58.74
C PRO A 19 -13.72 41.57 59.60
N VAL A 20 -13.16 42.65 58.98
CA VAL A 20 -12.71 44.00 59.52
C VAL A 20 -11.26 44.21 60.03
N PRO A 21 -10.61 45.42 59.99
CA PRO A 21 -11.01 46.79 59.52
C PRO A 21 -10.09 47.55 58.54
N GLY A 22 -10.64 48.59 57.90
CA GLY A 22 -9.88 49.85 57.75
C GLY A 22 -10.13 50.75 56.53
N GLY A 23 -11.31 51.40 56.43
CA GLY A 23 -11.55 52.73 55.82
C GLY A 23 -11.46 52.86 54.28
N GLY A 24 -12.40 53.46 53.54
CA GLY A 24 -13.60 54.21 53.88
C GLY A 24 -13.93 55.22 52.76
N TRP A 25 -15.19 55.19 52.29
CA TRP A 25 -16.00 56.30 51.75
C TRP A 25 -15.55 56.98 50.42
N SER A 26 -16.36 57.27 49.40
CA SER A 26 -17.82 57.31 49.19
C SER A 26 -18.12 57.26 47.67
N SER A 27 -19.23 56.63 47.27
CA SER A 27 -20.01 57.02 46.06
C SER A 27 -21.14 57.97 46.51
N PRO A 28 -21.85 58.77 45.68
CA PRO A 28 -22.56 58.38 44.43
C PRO A 28 -22.43 59.48 43.33
N GLY A 29 -23.04 59.53 42.15
CA GLY A 29 -24.09 58.83 41.43
C GLY A 29 -24.51 59.74 40.25
N LEU A 30 -24.87 59.13 39.11
CA LEU A 30 -25.83 59.52 38.06
C LEU A 30 -25.98 60.98 37.52
N ASN A 31 -26.12 61.03 36.18
CA ASN A 31 -27.03 61.86 35.36
C ASN A 31 -26.57 63.18 34.67
N ILE A 32 -26.67 63.14 33.32
CA ILE A 32 -27.45 64.02 32.42
C ILE A 32 -26.92 65.42 31.99
N ASN A 33 -26.86 65.56 30.65
CA ASN A 33 -27.10 66.71 29.75
C ASN A 33 -26.36 68.07 29.82
N SER A 34 -25.87 68.44 28.62
CA SER A 34 -25.97 69.73 27.91
C SER A 34 -25.79 71.06 28.66
N GLY A 35 -24.84 71.88 28.20
CA GLY A 35 -24.80 73.31 28.51
C GLY A 35 -23.64 74.02 27.82
N ARG A 36 -23.98 74.90 26.88
CA ARG A 36 -23.12 75.72 26.01
C ARG A 36 -22.69 77.00 26.73
N SER A 37 -21.44 77.47 26.55
CA SER A 37 -21.11 78.86 26.14
C SER A 37 -19.61 79.19 26.21
N SER A 38 -19.18 79.96 25.22
CA SER A 38 -17.85 80.39 24.75
C SER A 38 -16.90 81.04 25.77
N PRO A 39 -15.67 81.36 25.32
CA PRO A 39 -15.26 82.76 25.40
C PRO A 39 -14.80 83.35 24.05
N ALA A 40 -15.15 84.63 23.88
CA ALA A 40 -14.71 85.52 22.82
C ALA A 40 -13.28 86.03 23.09
N ASN A 41 -12.53 86.31 22.03
CA ASN A 41 -11.43 87.27 22.09
C ASN A 41 -11.43 88.11 20.81
N ALA A 42 -11.53 89.42 21.00
CA ALA A 42 -11.53 90.47 20.00
C ALA A 42 -10.11 91.08 19.87
N PRO A 43 -9.83 91.83 18.77
CA PRO A 43 -8.52 91.85 18.10
C PRO A 43 -7.75 93.18 18.19
N THR A 44 -6.52 93.22 17.63
CA THR A 44 -5.81 94.32 16.90
C THR A 44 -4.28 94.04 16.98
N SER A 45 -3.39 94.23 16.00
CA SER A 45 -3.33 94.95 14.72
C SER A 45 -2.18 94.42 13.81
N GLY A 46 -2.31 94.51 12.48
CA GLY A 46 -1.17 94.61 11.53
C GLY A 46 -0.72 93.32 10.79
N PRO A 47 -0.20 93.40 9.55
CA PRO A 47 -0.96 92.94 8.38
C PRO A 47 -0.27 91.92 7.43
N VAL A 48 -1.07 91.45 6.45
CA VAL A 48 -0.73 91.16 5.02
C VAL A 48 -0.83 89.69 4.52
N HIS A 49 -1.91 89.47 3.72
CA HIS A 49 -2.12 88.61 2.53
C HIS A 49 -1.99 87.07 2.67
N TRP A 50 -2.93 86.24 2.20
CA TRP A 50 -3.62 86.29 0.91
C TRP A 50 -5.01 85.63 1.00
N GLU A 51 -5.98 86.33 0.43
CA GLU A 51 -7.39 86.01 0.33
C GLU A 51 -7.69 84.81 -0.57
N SER A 52 -8.94 84.37 -0.42
CA SER A 52 -9.79 83.84 -1.49
C SER A 52 -9.57 82.38 -1.90
N ALA A 53 -10.31 81.48 -1.26
CA ALA A 53 -11.40 80.77 -1.94
C ALA A 53 -12.03 79.72 -1.01
N LYS A 54 -12.98 80.15 -0.19
CA LYS A 54 -14.07 79.26 0.24
C LYS A 54 -15.39 79.87 -0.21
N MET A 55 -16.02 79.16 -1.13
CA MET A 55 -17.40 79.26 -1.60
C MET A 55 -17.70 80.26 -2.72
N ARG A 56 -18.05 79.73 -3.89
CA ARG A 56 -19.37 79.67 -4.58
C ARG A 56 -19.06 79.06 -5.97
N HIS A 57 -19.87 78.31 -6.72
CA HIS A 57 -21.29 78.36 -7.03
C HIS A 57 -21.77 77.00 -7.60
N LEU A 58 -23.00 76.65 -7.25
CA LEU A 58 -24.07 76.06 -8.06
C LEU A 58 -24.01 76.31 -9.61
N GLY A 59 -23.90 75.22 -10.39
CA GLY A 59 -24.40 74.98 -11.78
C GLY A 59 -23.87 75.83 -12.97
N PRO A 60 -24.08 75.46 -14.26
CA PRO A 60 -24.52 74.19 -14.84
C PRO A 60 -23.61 73.74 -16.02
N ASN A 61 -22.93 72.59 -15.92
CA ASN A 61 -22.48 71.82 -17.09
C ASN A 61 -22.02 70.45 -16.61
N GLY A 62 -22.96 69.50 -16.65
CA GLY A 62 -22.70 68.11 -16.32
C GLY A 62 -21.76 67.48 -17.36
N TYR A 63 -20.53 67.22 -16.95
CA TYR A 63 -19.82 66.04 -17.42
C TYR A 63 -20.13 64.91 -16.42
N PRO A 64 -20.63 63.75 -16.88
CA PRO A 64 -21.11 62.75 -15.96
C PRO A 64 -19.94 62.23 -15.13
N SER A 65 -20.16 62.10 -13.82
CA SER A 65 -19.31 61.29 -12.97
C SER A 65 -19.18 59.92 -13.63
N PHE A 66 -17.95 59.49 -13.90
CA PHE A 66 -17.64 58.16 -14.42
C PHE A 66 -18.13 57.13 -13.39
N ALA A 67 -19.38 56.68 -13.53
CA ALA A 67 -19.91 55.58 -12.76
C ALA A 67 -19.15 54.33 -13.25
N THR A 68 -18.19 53.85 -12.46
CA THR A 68 -17.67 52.51 -12.70
C THR A 68 -18.81 51.55 -12.42
N HIS A 69 -19.51 51.16 -13.49
CA HIS A 69 -20.42 50.02 -13.52
C HIS A 69 -19.79 48.88 -12.73
N ASN A 70 -20.61 48.21 -11.92
CA ASN A 70 -20.19 47.20 -10.95
C ASN A 70 -19.56 46.00 -11.70
N GLN A 71 -18.29 46.11 -12.09
CA GLN A 71 -17.59 45.05 -12.79
C GLN A 71 -17.10 44.05 -11.75
N GLY A 72 -17.62 42.83 -11.89
CA GLY A 72 -17.45 41.72 -10.96
C GLY A 72 -16.00 41.35 -10.69
N PHE A 73 -15.81 40.64 -9.58
CA PHE A 73 -14.55 40.21 -8.97
C PHE A 73 -13.42 39.86 -9.97
N PHE A 74 -13.74 39.16 -11.06
CA PHE A 74 -12.78 38.73 -12.09
C PHE A 74 -12.11 39.88 -12.86
N THR A 75 -12.83 40.95 -13.18
CA THR A 75 -12.26 42.09 -13.94
C THR A 75 -11.28 42.92 -13.11
N ARG A 76 -11.55 43.08 -11.81
CA ARG A 76 -10.61 43.71 -10.86
C ARG A 76 -9.34 42.90 -10.69
N HIS A 77 -9.47 41.57 -10.68
CA HIS A 77 -8.31 40.67 -10.58
C HIS A 77 -7.50 40.62 -11.87
N MET A 78 -8.15 40.65 -13.04
CA MET A 78 -7.48 40.71 -14.35
C MET A 78 -6.73 42.03 -14.56
N ARG A 79 -7.26 43.18 -14.12
CA ARG A 79 -6.52 44.46 -14.12
C ARG A 79 -5.28 44.42 -13.23
N ARG A 80 -5.37 43.73 -12.08
CA ARG A 80 -4.23 43.56 -11.15
C ARG A 80 -3.14 42.65 -11.73
N ILE A 81 -3.54 41.58 -12.42
CA ILE A 81 -2.62 40.67 -13.10
C ILE A 81 -2.01 41.35 -14.33
N SER A 82 -2.79 42.07 -15.14
CA SER A 82 -2.29 42.77 -16.34
C SER A 82 -1.44 44.00 -16.00
N SER A 83 -1.64 44.64 -14.84
CA SER A 83 -0.73 45.68 -14.34
C SER A 83 0.58 45.15 -13.75
N SER A 84 0.67 43.83 -13.52
CA SER A 84 1.87 43.17 -12.97
C SER A 84 2.73 42.48 -14.04
N LEU A 85 2.28 42.48 -15.30
CA LEU A 85 3.03 41.98 -16.44
C LEU A 85 3.80 43.14 -17.09
N PRO A 86 5.10 42.98 -17.41
CA PRO A 86 5.85 44.00 -18.12
C PRO A 86 5.25 44.19 -19.51
N ARG A 87 4.77 45.41 -19.80
CA ARG A 87 4.39 45.80 -21.16
C ARG A 87 5.66 45.97 -21.98
N PHE A 88 5.89 45.09 -22.95
CA PHE A 88 6.91 45.31 -23.97
C PHE A 88 6.33 46.27 -25.01
N ASN A 89 6.71 47.54 -24.90
CA ASN A 89 6.39 48.52 -25.92
C ASN A 89 7.29 48.27 -27.13
N SER A 90 6.72 47.69 -28.20
CA SER A 90 7.33 47.69 -29.53
C SER A 90 6.87 48.95 -30.24
N SER A 91 7.61 50.04 -30.07
CA SER A 91 7.49 51.22 -30.93
C SER A 91 8.84 51.47 -31.58
N ASN A 92 9.05 50.83 -32.73
CA ASN A 92 10.02 51.25 -33.72
C ASN A 92 9.47 52.52 -34.37
N THR A 93 9.99 53.69 -34.04
CA THR A 93 9.98 54.86 -34.93
C THR A 93 11.01 55.90 -34.51
N ASP A 94 11.96 56.07 -35.43
CA ASP A 94 12.62 57.30 -35.85
C ASP A 94 13.58 58.07 -34.93
N SER A 95 14.75 58.32 -35.51
CA SER A 95 15.87 59.08 -34.97
C SER A 95 15.93 60.44 -35.65
N ARG A 96 15.74 61.54 -34.91
CA ARG A 96 16.29 62.86 -35.26
C ARG A 96 16.10 63.90 -34.14
N HIS A 97 17.19 64.65 -33.91
CA HIS A 97 17.32 65.85 -33.05
C HIS A 97 17.27 65.56 -31.54
N GLY A 98 18.18 65.99 -30.68
CA GLY A 98 19.23 67.00 -30.74
C GLY A 98 19.25 67.71 -29.38
N GLY A 99 20.38 67.66 -28.65
CA GLY A 99 20.65 68.59 -27.54
C GLY A 99 20.81 68.00 -26.13
N ARG A 100 22.07 68.10 -25.65
CA ARG A 100 22.53 68.39 -24.27
C ARG A 100 22.27 67.38 -23.14
N ASP A 101 23.37 66.73 -22.77
CA ASP A 101 23.91 66.53 -21.42
C ASP A 101 22.96 66.14 -20.27
N LYS A 102 22.99 64.85 -19.92
CA LYS A 102 22.96 64.39 -18.51
C LYS A 102 23.94 63.22 -18.32
N PRO A 103 24.78 63.22 -17.28
CA PRO A 103 25.75 62.16 -17.05
C PRO A 103 25.07 60.91 -16.47
N ASN A 104 25.63 59.75 -16.78
CA ASN A 104 25.38 58.46 -16.13
C ASN A 104 23.91 58.02 -15.96
N ARG A 105 23.40 57.33 -16.98
CA ARG A 105 22.59 56.13 -16.73
C ARG A 105 23.29 54.96 -17.39
N GLY A 106 23.89 54.11 -16.55
CA GLY A 106 24.48 52.85 -16.96
C GLY A 106 23.54 52.12 -17.90
N GLN A 107 24.08 51.78 -19.06
CA GLN A 107 23.56 50.79 -19.98
C GLN A 107 23.16 49.57 -19.16
N TRP A 108 21.86 49.29 -19.03
CA TRP A 108 21.41 48.03 -18.42
C TRP A 108 21.95 46.91 -19.30
N PRO A 109 22.91 46.08 -18.83
CA PRO A 109 23.33 44.95 -19.62
C PRO A 109 22.12 44.03 -19.72
N GLY A 110 21.73 43.71 -20.95
CA GLY A 110 20.73 42.69 -21.26
C GLY A 110 21.00 41.47 -20.42
N GLN A 111 20.11 41.25 -19.46
CA GLN A 111 20.32 40.40 -18.30
C GLN A 111 20.32 38.91 -18.69
N ASN A 112 21.49 38.41 -19.09
CA ASN A 112 21.88 37.02 -18.84
C ASN A 112 22.08 36.84 -17.33
N ILE A 113 21.02 37.00 -16.54
CA ILE A 113 21.06 36.64 -15.12
C ILE A 113 21.14 35.12 -15.08
N PRO A 114 22.21 34.53 -14.49
CA PRO A 114 22.28 33.09 -14.31
C PRO A 114 21.04 32.61 -13.55
N LEU A 115 20.53 31.40 -13.85
CA LEU A 115 19.32 30.83 -13.25
C LEU A 115 19.25 31.03 -11.72
N ILE A 116 20.40 30.90 -11.06
CA ILE A 116 20.60 31.12 -9.62
C ILE A 116 20.22 32.54 -9.19
N GLY A 117 20.64 33.57 -9.92
CA GLY A 117 20.31 34.97 -9.62
C GLY A 117 18.81 35.28 -9.81
N ARG A 118 18.17 34.63 -10.79
CA ARG A 118 16.73 34.76 -11.05
C ARG A 118 15.92 34.12 -9.91
N ILE A 119 16.31 32.91 -9.48
CA ILE A 119 15.72 32.22 -8.31
C ILE A 119 15.90 33.03 -7.03
N ARG A 120 17.09 33.59 -6.80
CA ARG A 120 17.40 34.42 -5.62
C ARG A 120 16.54 35.69 -5.56
N SER A 121 16.28 36.31 -6.71
CA SER A 121 15.39 37.47 -6.81
C SER A 121 13.92 37.14 -6.57
N ILE A 122 13.46 35.95 -6.98
CA ILE A 122 12.10 35.44 -6.74
C ILE A 122 11.93 35.12 -5.25
N PHE A 123 12.91 34.41 -4.66
CA PHE A 123 12.93 34.13 -3.22
C PHE A 123 13.04 35.41 -2.38
N GLY A 124 13.75 36.43 -2.86
CA GLY A 124 13.81 37.75 -2.21
C GLY A 124 12.44 38.45 -2.14
N ARG A 125 11.65 38.37 -3.22
CA ARG A 125 10.32 39.01 -3.34
C ARG A 125 9.18 38.24 -2.66
N MET A 126 9.39 36.98 -2.30
CA MET A 126 8.38 36.17 -1.60
C MET A 126 8.17 36.63 -0.16
N GLY A 127 6.91 36.86 0.23
CA GLY A 127 6.54 37.21 1.60
C GLY A 127 6.88 36.11 2.61
N ARG A 128 7.17 36.50 3.86
CA ARG A 128 7.60 35.60 4.97
C ARG A 128 6.64 34.42 5.19
N LYS A 129 5.32 34.64 5.07
CA LYS A 129 4.30 33.59 5.21
C LYS A 129 4.36 32.52 4.11
N LEU A 130 4.63 32.92 2.86
CA LEU A 130 4.76 31.98 1.74
C LEU A 130 6.07 31.17 1.84
N LYS A 131 7.16 31.81 2.28
CA LYS A 131 8.44 31.12 2.57
C LYS A 131 8.27 30.03 3.62
N ILE A 132 7.58 30.33 4.72
CA ILE A 132 7.31 29.34 5.77
C ILE A 132 6.43 28.21 5.25
N ARG A 133 5.37 28.50 4.47
CA ARG A 133 4.52 27.45 3.87
C ARG A 133 5.31 26.53 2.93
N LEU A 134 6.16 27.08 2.06
CA LEU A 134 6.99 26.28 1.16
C LEU A 134 8.05 25.49 1.92
N LEU A 135 8.62 26.03 3.00
CA LEU A 135 9.54 25.30 3.86
C LEU A 135 8.86 24.13 4.58
N ILE A 136 7.62 24.30 5.06
CA ILE A 136 6.83 23.20 5.63
C ILE A 136 6.56 22.12 4.58
N VAL A 137 6.16 22.50 3.37
CA VAL A 137 5.95 21.55 2.26
C VAL A 137 7.25 20.83 1.92
N LEU A 138 8.38 21.53 1.86
CA LEU A 138 9.68 20.93 1.60
C LEU A 138 10.07 19.92 2.70
N ILE A 139 9.89 20.29 3.98
CA ILE A 139 10.16 19.39 5.10
C ILE A 139 9.24 18.16 5.02
N PHE A 140 7.96 18.34 4.72
CA PHE A 140 7.04 17.22 4.55
C PHE A 140 7.44 16.29 3.41
N LEU A 141 7.80 16.83 2.24
CA LEU A 141 8.31 16.06 1.11
C LEU A 141 9.62 15.34 1.44
N LEU A 142 10.51 15.97 2.21
CA LEU A 142 11.76 15.38 2.67
C LEU A 142 11.50 14.25 3.68
N CYS A 143 10.56 14.43 4.61
CA CYS A 143 10.14 13.39 5.54
C CYS A 143 9.52 12.19 4.79
N LEU A 144 8.68 12.43 3.78
CA LEU A 144 8.14 11.37 2.92
C LEU A 144 9.27 10.66 2.16
N TYR A 145 10.18 11.41 1.56
CA TYR A 145 11.32 10.85 0.84
C TYR A 145 12.19 9.96 1.75
N ILE A 146 12.54 10.46 2.95
CA ILE A 146 13.29 9.69 3.95
C ILE A 146 12.49 8.46 4.38
N PHE A 147 11.18 8.59 4.63
CA PHE A 147 10.34 7.46 5.02
C PHE A 147 10.41 6.35 3.97
N TYR A 148 10.16 6.66 2.69
CA TYR A 148 10.15 5.69 1.60
C TYR A 148 11.53 5.10 1.25
N HIS A 149 12.62 5.82 1.50
CA HIS A 149 13.99 5.35 1.25
C HIS A 149 14.68 4.74 2.47
N SER A 150 14.02 4.69 3.62
CA SER A 150 14.57 4.19 4.90
C SER A 150 13.91 2.85 5.29
N PRO A 151 14.55 2.04 6.17
CA PRO A 151 13.92 0.86 6.78
C PRO A 151 12.64 1.17 7.59
N LEU A 152 12.27 2.44 7.80
CA LEU A 152 11.03 2.83 8.47
C LEU A 152 9.77 2.26 7.80
N VAL A 153 9.73 2.19 6.46
CA VAL A 153 8.60 1.57 5.74
C VAL A 153 8.45 0.10 6.11
N HIS A 154 9.58 -0.62 6.18
CA HIS A 154 9.57 -2.03 6.56
C HIS A 154 9.01 -2.21 7.98
N LEU A 155 9.47 -1.41 8.93
CA LEU A 155 8.99 -1.47 10.32
C LEU A 155 7.50 -1.13 10.43
N TYR A 156 7.04 -0.11 9.70
CA TYR A 156 5.61 0.24 9.64
C TYR A 156 4.77 -0.89 9.05
N ARG A 157 5.22 -1.51 7.95
CA ARG A 157 4.51 -2.62 7.31
C ARG A 157 4.50 -3.89 8.18
N ARG A 158 5.58 -4.13 8.90
CA ARG A 158 5.69 -5.25 9.85
C ARG A 158 4.78 -5.08 11.07
N ALA A 159 4.64 -3.86 11.58
CA ALA A 159 3.91 -3.57 12.81
C ALA A 159 2.41 -3.93 12.71
N ASN A 160 1.85 -4.46 13.81
CA ASN A 160 0.46 -4.91 13.87
C ASN A 160 -0.59 -3.82 13.65
N TRP A 161 -0.28 -2.57 14.02
CA TRP A 161 -1.18 -1.41 13.87
C TRP A 161 -1.08 -0.73 12.50
N GLY A 162 -0.01 -1.02 11.74
CA GLY A 162 0.23 -0.47 10.42
C GLY A 162 -0.16 -1.48 9.35
N GLY A 163 0.84 -2.17 8.79
CA GLY A 163 0.62 -3.14 7.70
C GLY A 163 0.30 -4.57 8.14
N GLY A 164 0.48 -4.92 9.42
CA GLY A 164 0.16 -6.26 9.93
C GLY A 164 1.01 -7.39 9.34
N GLY A 165 2.17 -7.09 8.75
CA GLY A 165 3.05 -8.07 8.10
C GLY A 165 3.56 -9.16 9.05
N SER A 166 3.77 -8.83 10.33
CA SER A 166 4.25 -9.84 11.31
C SER A 166 3.25 -10.97 11.61
N LYS A 167 2.00 -10.85 11.16
CA LYS A 167 1.00 -11.92 11.25
C LYS A 167 1.21 -13.04 10.23
N PHE A 168 2.03 -12.81 9.20
CA PHE A 168 2.23 -13.73 8.08
C PHE A 168 3.68 -14.22 8.05
N VAL A 169 3.83 -15.55 7.94
CA VAL A 169 5.12 -16.21 7.78
C VAL A 169 5.10 -16.99 6.46
N ILE A 170 6.08 -16.75 5.60
CA ILE A 170 6.32 -17.52 4.39
C ILE A 170 7.29 -18.64 4.74
N ILE A 171 6.91 -19.88 4.48
CA ILE A 171 7.76 -21.05 4.65
C ILE A 171 8.22 -21.51 3.28
N LEU A 172 9.52 -21.56 3.09
CA LEU A 172 10.16 -22.02 1.87
C LEU A 172 11.06 -23.21 2.19
N ALA A 173 10.72 -24.37 1.65
CA ALA A 173 11.64 -25.50 1.58
C ALA A 173 12.73 -25.22 0.53
N ALA A 174 13.96 -25.02 0.98
CA ALA A 174 15.10 -24.84 0.08
C ALA A 174 16.28 -25.69 0.56
N ASN A 175 16.89 -26.43 -0.35
CA ASN A 175 18.02 -27.27 -0.03
C ASN A 175 19.34 -26.50 -0.26
N VAL A 176 19.76 -25.79 0.80
CA VAL A 176 20.89 -24.82 0.78
C VAL A 176 22.28 -25.47 0.55
N GLY A 177 22.38 -26.78 0.33
CA GLY A 177 23.68 -27.48 0.28
C GLY A 177 23.75 -28.77 -0.53
N GLY A 178 22.80 -29.02 -1.44
CA GLY A 178 22.81 -30.20 -2.29
C GLY A 178 22.06 -31.43 -1.76
N GLY A 179 21.64 -32.33 -2.65
CA GLY A 179 20.92 -33.56 -2.29
C GLY A 179 21.79 -34.56 -1.52
N VAL A 180 21.15 -35.54 -0.89
CA VAL A 180 21.83 -36.66 -0.21
C VAL A 180 22.22 -37.77 -1.19
N MET A 181 21.45 -37.96 -2.26
CA MET A 181 21.66 -39.02 -3.26
C MET A 181 22.33 -38.52 -4.55
N GLU A 182 22.12 -37.27 -4.93
CA GLU A 182 22.71 -36.66 -6.12
C GLU A 182 23.28 -35.27 -5.81
N TRP A 183 24.42 -34.96 -6.43
CA TRP A 183 24.98 -33.62 -6.39
C TRP A 183 24.05 -32.66 -7.11
N LYS A 184 23.66 -31.59 -6.42
CA LYS A 184 22.74 -30.60 -6.97
C LYS A 184 23.31 -29.95 -8.22
N GLY A 185 22.57 -30.04 -9.31
CA GLY A 185 22.98 -29.52 -10.60
C GLY A 185 23.02 -27.99 -10.65
N ALA A 186 23.77 -27.43 -11.60
CA ALA A 186 23.87 -25.97 -11.78
C ALA A 186 22.48 -25.32 -11.99
N ARG A 187 21.56 -26.01 -12.66
CA ARG A 187 20.18 -25.56 -12.89
C ARG A 187 19.37 -25.49 -11.59
N GLU A 188 19.44 -26.52 -10.75
CA GLU A 188 18.77 -26.55 -9.45
C GLU A 188 19.29 -25.48 -8.49
N TRP A 189 20.61 -25.25 -8.50
CA TRP A 189 21.21 -24.12 -7.77
C TRP A 189 20.67 -22.77 -8.23
N ALA A 190 20.48 -22.60 -9.54
CA ALA A 190 19.93 -21.38 -10.10
C ALA A 190 18.45 -21.20 -9.74
N ILE A 191 17.63 -22.26 -9.83
CA ILE A 191 16.21 -22.23 -9.43
C ILE A 191 16.09 -21.84 -7.96
N GLU A 192 16.84 -22.49 -7.08
CA GLU A 192 16.78 -22.18 -5.64
C GLU A 192 17.18 -20.73 -5.37
N ARG A 193 18.29 -20.28 -5.94
CA ARG A 193 18.77 -18.91 -5.74
C ARG A 193 17.74 -17.89 -6.19
N ASP A 194 17.11 -18.12 -7.33
CA ASP A 194 16.12 -17.20 -7.89
C ASP A 194 14.81 -17.22 -7.09
N SER A 195 14.35 -18.40 -6.67
CA SER A 195 13.16 -18.59 -5.82
C SER A 195 13.33 -17.95 -4.44
N VAL A 196 14.46 -18.22 -3.76
CA VAL A 196 14.81 -17.61 -2.47
C VAL A 196 14.90 -16.09 -2.60
N ARG A 197 15.57 -15.58 -3.64
CA ARG A 197 15.70 -14.14 -3.86
C ARG A 197 14.35 -13.47 -4.10
N ASN A 198 13.48 -14.09 -4.89
CA ASN A 198 12.14 -13.59 -5.17
C ASN A 198 11.29 -13.49 -3.89
N LYS A 199 11.18 -14.60 -3.14
CA LYS A 199 10.39 -14.66 -1.90
C LYS A 199 10.96 -13.75 -0.81
N ARG A 200 12.29 -13.68 -0.68
CA ARG A 200 12.96 -12.75 0.26
C ARG A 200 12.63 -11.30 -0.08
N LYS A 201 12.70 -10.92 -1.37
CA LYS A 201 12.36 -9.56 -1.81
C LYS A 201 10.91 -9.22 -1.50
N TYR A 202 9.98 -10.16 -1.70
CA TYR A 202 8.56 -9.97 -1.39
C TYR A 202 8.32 -9.85 0.13
N ALA A 203 8.88 -10.77 0.92
CA ALA A 203 8.77 -10.76 2.38
C ALA A 203 9.31 -9.46 3.00
N THR A 204 10.53 -9.05 2.61
CA THR A 204 11.12 -7.78 3.09
C THR A 204 10.31 -6.58 2.62
N ARG A 205 9.72 -6.59 1.42
CA ARG A 205 8.91 -5.46 0.96
C ARG A 205 7.68 -5.23 1.85
N TRP A 206 7.04 -6.30 2.31
CA TRP A 206 5.78 -6.22 3.06
C TRP A 206 5.93 -6.47 4.57
N GLY A 207 7.16 -6.71 5.04
CA GLY A 207 7.45 -6.94 6.45
C GLY A 207 7.01 -8.32 6.96
N TYR A 208 6.83 -9.29 6.07
CA TYR A 208 6.59 -10.70 6.43
C TYR A 208 7.88 -11.36 6.91
N ASP A 209 7.73 -12.42 7.69
CA ASP A 209 8.84 -13.30 8.04
C ASP A 209 9.00 -14.38 6.96
N LEU A 210 10.25 -14.70 6.59
CA LEU A 210 10.58 -15.76 5.65
C LEU A 210 11.42 -16.81 6.36
N GLU A 211 10.83 -17.99 6.56
CA GLU A 211 11.51 -19.16 7.07
C GLU A 211 12.04 -20.00 5.90
N ILE A 212 13.36 -20.10 5.79
CA ILE A 212 14.00 -20.98 4.81
C ILE A 212 14.42 -22.23 5.55
N VAL A 213 13.89 -23.36 5.10
CA VAL A 213 14.04 -24.65 5.77
C VAL A 213 14.93 -25.55 4.93
N ASP A 214 15.96 -26.13 5.54
CA ASP A 214 16.85 -27.11 4.89
C ASP A 214 16.35 -28.55 5.04
N MET A 215 15.84 -29.10 3.93
CA MET A 215 15.28 -30.45 3.83
C MET A 215 16.34 -31.57 3.95
N LYS A 216 17.64 -31.26 3.98
CA LYS A 216 18.69 -32.31 3.99
C LYS A 216 18.76 -33.13 5.26
N THR A 217 18.54 -32.49 6.40
CA THR A 217 18.96 -33.04 7.70
C THR A 217 18.22 -34.34 8.04
N ARG A 218 17.02 -34.55 7.47
CA ARG A 218 16.18 -35.72 7.71
C ARG A 218 16.29 -36.82 6.66
N LYS A 219 16.69 -36.51 5.41
CA LYS A 219 17.06 -37.51 4.38
C LYS A 219 18.20 -38.44 4.80
N LYS A 220 19.13 -37.96 5.63
CA LYS A 220 20.33 -38.72 6.05
C LYS A 220 20.01 -39.97 6.89
N TYR A 221 18.82 -40.05 7.49
CA TYR A 221 18.47 -41.09 8.47
C TYR A 221 17.22 -41.89 8.12
N ALA A 222 16.60 -41.66 6.96
CA ALA A 222 15.41 -42.39 6.53
C ALA A 222 15.70 -43.13 5.22
N HIS A 223 15.47 -44.45 5.21
CA HIS A 223 15.54 -45.28 4.00
C HIS A 223 14.36 -45.05 3.04
N GLU A 224 13.54 -44.03 3.30
CA GLU A 224 12.29 -43.75 2.59
C GLU A 224 12.25 -42.29 2.12
N TRP A 225 11.66 -42.07 0.95
CA TRP A 225 11.49 -40.78 0.29
C TRP A 225 10.47 -39.90 1.06
N ARG A 226 10.93 -39.18 2.09
CA ARG A 226 10.10 -38.34 2.99
C ARG A 226 9.86 -36.90 2.55
N GLU A 227 10.39 -36.50 1.39
CA GLU A 227 10.57 -35.07 1.04
C GLU A 227 9.30 -34.23 1.09
N SER A 228 8.20 -34.79 0.60
CA SER A 228 6.94 -34.05 0.46
C SER A 228 6.14 -34.00 1.76
N TRP A 229 6.28 -35.02 2.61
CA TRP A 229 5.63 -35.08 3.92
C TRP A 229 6.27 -34.15 4.95
N GLU A 230 7.55 -33.79 4.80
CA GLU A 230 8.26 -32.89 5.72
C GLU A 230 7.58 -31.51 5.86
N LYS A 231 6.73 -31.12 4.90
CA LYS A 231 5.85 -29.95 4.97
C LYS A 231 5.16 -29.82 6.33
N VAL A 232 4.61 -30.92 6.83
CA VAL A 232 3.84 -30.97 8.09
C VAL A 232 4.71 -30.57 9.29
N ASP A 233 5.91 -31.14 9.37
CA ASP A 233 6.84 -30.88 10.48
C ASP A 233 7.39 -29.46 10.47
N TYR A 234 7.63 -28.90 9.28
CA TYR A 234 8.15 -27.55 9.16
C TYR A 234 7.08 -26.48 9.39
N VAL A 235 5.84 -26.73 8.99
CA VAL A 235 4.71 -25.88 9.40
C VAL A 235 4.59 -25.87 10.93
N ARG A 236 4.62 -27.05 11.57
CA ARG A 236 4.59 -27.17 13.04
C ARG A 236 5.77 -26.43 13.69
N SER A 237 6.98 -26.56 13.14
CA SER A 237 8.19 -25.91 13.65
C SER A 237 8.13 -24.39 13.48
N ALA A 238 7.63 -23.90 12.35
CA ALA A 238 7.43 -22.48 12.09
C ALA A 238 6.39 -21.88 13.05
N MET A 239 5.30 -22.59 13.34
CA MET A 239 4.33 -22.18 14.35
C MET A 239 4.94 -22.05 15.75
N ARG A 240 5.91 -22.89 16.12
CA ARG A 240 6.62 -22.74 17.40
C ARG A 240 7.60 -21.56 17.38
N LYS A 241 8.31 -21.35 16.27
CA LYS A 241 9.31 -20.28 16.12
C LYS A 241 8.71 -18.87 16.07
N TYR A 242 7.53 -18.71 15.46
CA TYR A 242 6.88 -17.42 15.25
C TYR A 242 5.54 -17.33 16.00
N PRO A 243 5.53 -17.17 17.34
CA PRO A 243 4.31 -17.24 18.15
C PRO A 243 3.29 -16.15 17.80
N ASN A 244 3.74 -15.00 17.32
CA ASN A 244 2.88 -13.85 16.98
C ASN A 244 2.22 -13.98 15.58
N ALA A 245 2.63 -14.96 14.78
CA ALA A 245 2.07 -15.18 13.46
C ALA A 245 0.75 -15.96 13.52
N GLU A 246 -0.20 -15.50 12.72
CA GLU A 246 -1.53 -16.09 12.57
C GLU A 246 -1.60 -17.02 11.36
N TRP A 247 -1.00 -16.63 10.24
CA TRP A 247 -1.06 -17.34 8.97
C TRP A 247 0.33 -17.77 8.50
N PHE A 248 0.42 -19.03 8.11
CA PHE A 248 1.63 -19.66 7.58
C PHE A 248 1.38 -20.02 6.13
N TRP A 249 2.14 -19.42 5.23
CA TRP A 249 2.05 -19.66 3.80
C TRP A 249 3.18 -20.58 3.38
N TRP A 250 2.84 -21.81 3.01
CA TRP A 250 3.79 -22.72 2.39
C TRP A 250 3.95 -22.38 0.92
N LEU A 251 5.20 -22.28 0.46
CA LEU A 251 5.54 -22.12 -0.95
C LEU A 251 6.63 -23.09 -1.37
N ASP A 252 6.36 -23.86 -2.42
CA ASP A 252 7.34 -24.73 -3.02
C ASP A 252 8.48 -23.96 -3.70
N LEU A 253 9.62 -24.63 -3.87
CA LEU A 253 10.81 -24.06 -4.50
C LEU A 253 10.53 -23.62 -5.94
N ASN A 254 9.76 -24.40 -6.69
CA ASN A 254 9.41 -24.19 -8.09
C ASN A 254 8.25 -23.19 -8.27
N THR A 255 8.03 -22.29 -7.30
CA THR A 255 7.06 -21.18 -7.39
C THR A 255 7.76 -19.84 -7.55
N TYR A 256 7.11 -18.88 -8.22
CA TYR A 256 7.61 -17.52 -8.39
C TYR A 256 6.50 -16.49 -8.14
N VAL A 257 6.76 -15.52 -7.27
CA VAL A 257 5.84 -14.40 -7.01
C VAL A 257 5.97 -13.39 -8.15
N MET A 258 4.90 -13.29 -8.95
CA MET A 258 4.84 -12.47 -10.17
C MET A 258 4.51 -11.02 -9.84
N GLU A 259 3.66 -10.79 -8.84
CA GLU A 259 3.18 -9.46 -8.46
C GLU A 259 3.71 -9.01 -7.09
N PRO A 260 4.86 -8.33 -7.03
CA PRO A 260 5.42 -7.86 -5.76
C PRO A 260 4.83 -6.50 -5.31
N SER A 261 3.85 -5.96 -6.03
CA SER A 261 3.34 -4.58 -5.91
C SER A 261 2.26 -4.41 -4.84
N TYR A 262 1.58 -5.50 -4.43
CA TYR A 262 0.52 -5.51 -3.42
C TYR A 262 0.73 -6.59 -2.35
N SER A 263 0.05 -6.42 -1.22
CA SER A 263 0.14 -7.28 -0.04
C SER A 263 -0.79 -8.50 -0.14
N LEU A 264 -0.57 -9.51 0.70
CA LEU A 264 -1.45 -10.69 0.78
C LEU A 264 -2.81 -10.30 1.37
N GLN A 265 -2.82 -9.31 2.27
CA GLN A 265 -4.00 -8.76 2.89
C GLN A 265 -4.91 -8.14 1.84
N ASP A 266 -4.36 -7.27 1.00
CA ASP A 266 -5.13 -6.62 -0.07
C ASP A 266 -5.59 -7.62 -1.13
N HIS A 267 -4.75 -8.62 -1.45
CA HIS A 267 -5.05 -9.64 -2.45
C HIS A 267 -6.14 -10.63 -2.01
N LEU A 268 -6.04 -11.13 -0.77
CA LEU A 268 -6.84 -12.25 -0.29
C LEU A 268 -7.57 -11.94 1.02
N PHE A 269 -6.84 -11.60 2.08
CA PHE A 269 -7.36 -11.69 3.45
C PHE A 269 -8.37 -10.60 3.83
N ASN A 270 -8.30 -9.41 3.24
CA ASN A 270 -9.28 -8.35 3.49
C ASN A 270 -10.66 -8.71 2.91
N ASN A 271 -10.70 -9.51 1.84
CA ASN A 271 -11.91 -9.92 1.14
C ASN A 271 -12.03 -11.46 1.09
N LEU A 272 -11.70 -12.14 2.19
CA LEU A 272 -11.58 -13.60 2.20
C LEU A 272 -12.91 -14.29 1.88
N GLN A 273 -14.05 -13.71 2.31
CA GLN A 273 -15.39 -14.23 2.03
C GLN A 273 -15.78 -14.28 0.56
N SER A 274 -15.33 -13.31 -0.25
CA SER A 274 -15.62 -13.32 -1.68
C SER A 274 -14.63 -14.18 -2.48
N ASN A 275 -13.46 -14.43 -1.91
CA ASN A 275 -12.34 -15.10 -2.59
C ASN A 275 -12.32 -16.60 -2.36
N VAL A 276 -12.84 -17.05 -1.22
CA VAL A 276 -12.83 -18.46 -0.80
C VAL A 276 -14.19 -19.06 -1.08
N TYR A 277 -14.19 -20.19 -1.77
CA TYR A 277 -15.35 -21.07 -1.87
C TYR A 277 -15.11 -22.29 -0.99
N ARG A 278 -16.19 -22.78 -0.36
CA ARG A 278 -16.13 -23.93 0.56
C ARG A 278 -16.77 -25.17 -0.02
N ASP A 279 -17.71 -24.97 -0.94
CA ASP A 279 -18.34 -26.07 -1.64
C ASP A 279 -17.40 -26.60 -2.72
N ILE A 280 -16.90 -27.82 -2.51
CA ILE A 280 -16.05 -28.50 -3.48
C ILE A 280 -16.74 -28.72 -4.83
N ASN A 281 -18.08 -28.72 -4.88
CA ASN A 281 -18.81 -28.89 -6.14
C ASN A 281 -18.62 -27.74 -7.14
N GLU A 282 -18.08 -26.58 -6.72
CA GLU A 282 -17.69 -25.53 -7.65
C GLU A 282 -16.56 -25.99 -8.59
N TYR A 283 -15.61 -26.77 -8.07
CA TYR A 283 -14.57 -27.42 -8.86
C TYR A 283 -14.18 -28.74 -8.21
N ASN A 284 -14.51 -29.85 -8.88
CA ASN A 284 -14.29 -31.17 -8.32
C ASN A 284 -13.66 -32.11 -9.36
N PRO A 285 -12.36 -31.95 -9.68
CA PRO A 285 -11.67 -32.80 -10.64
C PRO A 285 -11.63 -34.29 -10.19
N LEU A 286 -11.71 -34.52 -8.88
CA LEU A 286 -11.64 -35.85 -8.26
C LEU A 286 -13.01 -36.55 -8.12
N ASN A 287 -14.11 -35.89 -8.50
CA ASN A 287 -15.48 -36.41 -8.31
C ASN A 287 -15.78 -36.84 -6.86
N ILE A 288 -15.25 -36.12 -5.87
CA ILE A 288 -15.52 -36.36 -4.44
C ILE A 288 -17.00 -36.12 -4.15
N THR A 289 -17.67 -37.05 -3.48
CA THR A 289 -19.09 -36.92 -3.18
C THR A 289 -19.32 -35.87 -2.08
N HIS A 290 -20.11 -34.82 -2.37
CA HIS A 290 -20.41 -33.75 -1.42
C HIS A 290 -21.77 -33.07 -1.68
N PRO A 291 -22.56 -32.68 -0.66
CA PRO A 291 -22.34 -32.92 0.76
C PRO A 291 -22.59 -34.38 1.15
N LEU A 292 -22.05 -34.80 2.30
CA LEU A 292 -22.35 -36.12 2.84
C LEU A 292 -23.75 -36.16 3.45
N THR A 293 -24.37 -37.33 3.44
CA THR A 293 -25.75 -37.55 3.92
C THR A 293 -25.82 -38.53 5.09
N TYR A 294 -24.69 -38.75 5.77
CA TYR A 294 -24.64 -39.71 6.88
C TYR A 294 -25.43 -39.22 8.11
N PRO A 295 -26.25 -40.08 8.75
CA PRO A 295 -27.19 -39.68 9.81
C PRO A 295 -26.53 -39.26 11.13
N TYR A 296 -25.25 -39.59 11.32
CA TYR A 296 -24.49 -39.28 12.53
C TYR A 296 -23.68 -37.98 12.43
N LEU A 297 -23.77 -37.25 11.30
CA LEU A 297 -23.07 -36.00 11.10
C LEU A 297 -23.87 -34.81 11.65
N ASP A 298 -23.14 -33.82 12.15
CA ASP A 298 -23.72 -32.56 12.59
C ASP A 298 -24.31 -31.76 11.43
N GLN A 299 -25.21 -30.83 11.72
CA GLN A 299 -25.88 -30.01 10.70
C GLN A 299 -24.89 -29.16 9.88
N SER A 300 -23.78 -28.71 10.48
CA SER A 300 -22.70 -28.02 9.79
C SER A 300 -21.94 -28.96 8.85
N ALA A 301 -21.75 -30.21 9.22
CA ALA A 301 -21.01 -31.21 8.44
C ALA A 301 -21.80 -31.72 7.24
N LEU A 302 -23.14 -31.70 7.34
CA LEU A 302 -24.08 -31.99 6.26
C LEU A 302 -24.21 -30.82 5.27
N SER A 303 -23.75 -29.63 5.63
CA SER A 303 -23.80 -28.44 4.78
C SER A 303 -22.62 -28.41 3.81
N ALA A 304 -22.90 -28.08 2.55
CA ALA A 304 -21.84 -27.94 1.53
C ALA A 304 -20.85 -26.80 1.84
N VAL A 305 -21.25 -25.83 2.65
CA VAL A 305 -20.43 -24.67 3.04
C VAL A 305 -19.97 -24.73 4.50
N GLY A 306 -20.17 -25.86 5.18
CA GLY A 306 -19.92 -25.98 6.61
C GLY A 306 -20.85 -25.07 7.41
N ASP A 307 -20.25 -24.33 8.36
CA ASP A 307 -20.92 -23.33 9.19
C ASP A 307 -21.21 -21.98 8.49
N GLY A 308 -20.76 -21.81 7.24
CA GLY A 308 -20.93 -20.58 6.46
C GLY A 308 -20.09 -19.38 6.95
N ASN A 309 -19.32 -19.53 8.04
CA ASN A 309 -18.49 -18.47 8.58
C ASN A 309 -17.06 -18.63 8.07
N VAL A 310 -16.50 -17.59 7.48
CA VAL A 310 -15.15 -17.65 6.93
C VAL A 310 -14.06 -17.64 7.99
N ASN A 311 -14.36 -17.14 9.20
CA ASN A 311 -13.40 -17.17 10.30
C ASN A 311 -13.16 -18.57 10.87
N SER A 312 -14.00 -19.55 10.55
CA SER A 312 -13.75 -20.95 10.94
C SER A 312 -12.77 -21.64 9.98
N VAL A 313 -12.52 -21.08 8.80
CA VAL A 313 -11.56 -21.67 7.85
C VAL A 313 -10.14 -21.52 8.38
N ASN A 314 -9.47 -22.66 8.54
CA ASN A 314 -8.10 -22.74 9.06
C ASN A 314 -7.11 -23.17 7.99
N MET A 315 -7.56 -23.84 6.91
CA MET A 315 -6.70 -24.23 5.79
C MET A 315 -7.26 -23.65 4.49
N LEU A 316 -6.39 -23.03 3.70
CA LEU A 316 -6.72 -22.50 2.38
C LEU A 316 -5.78 -23.12 1.34
N LEU A 317 -6.35 -23.82 0.38
CA LEU A 317 -5.58 -24.46 -0.70
C LEU A 317 -6.29 -24.25 -2.05
N SER A 318 -5.59 -24.54 -3.13
CA SER A 318 -6.16 -24.50 -4.47
C SER A 318 -6.36 -25.92 -5.00
N GLN A 319 -7.33 -26.09 -5.89
CA GLN A 319 -7.48 -27.33 -6.65
C GLN A 319 -6.97 -27.14 -8.08
N ASP A 320 -6.22 -28.12 -8.58
CA ASP A 320 -5.67 -28.16 -9.93
C ASP A 320 -6.34 -29.20 -10.82
N CYS A 321 -5.72 -29.58 -11.94
CA CYS A 321 -6.31 -30.54 -12.86
C CYS A 321 -6.40 -31.96 -12.28
N ALA A 322 -5.58 -32.29 -11.28
CA ALA A 322 -5.49 -33.61 -10.68
C ALA A 322 -6.15 -33.68 -9.29
N GLY A 323 -6.37 -32.55 -8.61
CA GLY A 323 -6.92 -32.58 -7.26
C GLY A 323 -6.45 -31.43 -6.40
N PHE A 324 -6.07 -31.71 -5.16
CA PHE A 324 -5.60 -30.71 -4.22
C PHE A 324 -4.15 -30.36 -4.49
N ASN A 325 -3.85 -29.07 -4.60
CA ASN A 325 -2.49 -28.62 -4.82
C ASN A 325 -1.85 -28.07 -3.53
N LEU A 326 -0.74 -28.68 -3.14
CA LEU A 326 0.04 -28.31 -1.94
C LEU A 326 1.35 -27.59 -2.25
N GLY A 327 1.48 -27.01 -3.44
CA GLY A 327 2.62 -26.17 -3.81
C GLY A 327 2.51 -24.72 -3.34
N SER A 328 1.28 -24.27 -3.05
CA SER A 328 1.00 -22.98 -2.42
C SER A 328 -0.29 -23.11 -1.60
N PHE A 329 -0.18 -23.11 -0.28
CA PHE A 329 -1.33 -23.21 0.62
C PHE A 329 -1.09 -22.44 1.93
N PHE A 330 -2.16 -22.02 2.57
CA PHE A 330 -2.13 -21.32 3.85
C PHE A 330 -2.69 -22.18 4.96
N MET A 331 -2.04 -22.13 6.12
CA MET A 331 -2.58 -22.67 7.36
C MET A 331 -2.61 -21.60 8.43
N ARG A 332 -3.75 -21.50 9.11
CA ARG A 332 -3.94 -20.64 10.26
C ARG A 332 -3.45 -21.35 11.51
N ARG A 333 -2.85 -20.63 12.45
CA ARG A 333 -2.61 -21.15 13.80
C ARG A 333 -3.94 -21.40 14.49
N SER A 334 -4.21 -22.65 14.83
CA SER A 334 -5.39 -23.04 15.59
C SER A 334 -5.19 -24.42 16.23
N ALA A 335 -5.99 -24.74 17.24
CA ALA A 335 -6.01 -26.10 17.80
C ALA A 335 -6.44 -27.16 16.77
N TRP A 336 -7.26 -26.76 15.79
CA TRP A 336 -7.62 -27.63 14.66
C TRP A 336 -6.40 -27.96 13.80
N THR A 337 -5.58 -26.96 13.50
CA THR A 337 -4.38 -27.12 12.67
C THR A 337 -3.38 -28.05 13.32
N GLU A 338 -3.14 -27.92 14.63
CA GLU A 338 -2.26 -28.83 15.36
C GLU A 338 -2.74 -30.29 15.27
N ARG A 339 -4.04 -30.53 15.45
CA ARG A 339 -4.65 -31.86 15.31
C ARG A 339 -4.57 -32.40 13.87
N LEU A 340 -4.82 -31.55 12.87
CA LEU A 340 -4.67 -31.95 11.47
C LEU A 340 -3.23 -32.36 11.17
N LEU A 341 -2.23 -31.58 11.61
CA LEU A 341 -0.83 -31.91 11.40
C LEU A 341 -0.42 -33.22 12.10
N ASP A 342 -1.06 -33.59 13.21
CA ASP A 342 -0.80 -34.88 13.89
C ASP A 342 -1.38 -36.06 13.08
N VAL A 343 -2.64 -35.94 12.63
CA VAL A 343 -3.32 -36.99 11.85
C VAL A 343 -2.76 -37.10 10.42
N TRP A 344 -2.38 -35.98 9.83
CA TRP A 344 -1.84 -35.95 8.48
C TRP A 344 -0.47 -36.63 8.43
N TRP A 345 0.34 -36.52 9.48
CA TRP A 345 1.61 -37.25 9.59
C TRP A 345 1.46 -38.64 10.25
N ASP A 346 0.25 -39.20 10.33
CA ASP A 346 0.05 -40.51 10.95
C ASP A 346 0.82 -41.61 10.18
N PRO A 347 1.59 -42.48 10.87
CA PRO A 347 2.27 -43.63 10.26
C PRO A 347 1.35 -44.54 9.44
N VAL A 348 0.04 -44.60 9.72
CA VAL A 348 -0.89 -45.37 8.88
C VAL A 348 -1.00 -44.78 7.48
N ALA A 349 -1.14 -43.47 7.36
CA ALA A 349 -1.17 -42.78 6.07
C ALA A 349 0.21 -42.80 5.42
N TYR A 350 1.25 -42.49 6.20
CA TYR A 350 2.62 -42.38 5.70
C TYR A 350 3.24 -43.76 5.38
N GLU A 351 3.24 -44.76 6.26
CA GLU A 351 3.97 -46.02 6.04
C GLU A 351 3.17 -47.04 5.22
N GLN A 352 1.85 -47.14 5.42
CA GLN A 352 1.07 -48.21 4.79
C GLN A 352 0.50 -47.84 3.42
N LYS A 353 0.21 -46.56 3.19
CA LYS A 353 -0.47 -46.08 1.98
C LYS A 353 0.43 -45.30 1.01
N HIS A 354 1.63 -44.87 1.41
CA HIS A 354 2.53 -44.12 0.51
C HIS A 354 2.96 -44.89 -0.75
N MET A 355 2.91 -46.23 -0.72
CA MET A 355 3.20 -47.05 -1.91
C MET A 355 2.00 -47.15 -2.86
N ALA A 356 0.79 -46.88 -2.38
CA ALA A 356 -0.43 -46.88 -3.18
C ALA A 356 -0.78 -45.49 -3.74
N TRP A 357 -0.31 -44.44 -3.09
CA TRP A 357 -0.56 -43.04 -3.45
C TRP A 357 0.56 -42.47 -4.33
N GLU A 358 0.17 -41.97 -5.50
CA GLU A 358 1.11 -41.37 -6.46
C GLU A 358 1.56 -39.98 -5.99
N HIS A 359 0.64 -39.19 -5.42
CA HIS A 359 0.90 -37.82 -4.95
C HIS A 359 1.06 -37.71 -3.43
N LYS A 360 1.29 -38.85 -2.75
CA LYS A 360 1.78 -38.93 -1.36
C LYS A 360 0.97 -38.11 -0.36
N GLU A 361 1.49 -36.97 0.08
CA GLU A 361 0.86 -36.14 1.11
C GLU A 361 -0.39 -35.43 0.59
N GLN A 362 -0.49 -35.20 -0.73
CA GLN A 362 -1.68 -34.66 -1.40
C GLN A 362 -2.83 -35.66 -1.29
N ASP A 363 -2.62 -36.89 -1.79
CA ASP A 363 -3.61 -37.98 -1.73
C ASP A 363 -4.04 -38.30 -0.30
N ALA A 364 -3.12 -38.19 0.66
CA ALA A 364 -3.43 -38.36 2.07
C ALA A 364 -4.39 -37.28 2.59
N LEU A 365 -4.16 -36.02 2.23
CA LEU A 365 -5.06 -34.93 2.60
C LEU A 365 -6.41 -35.05 1.92
N GLU A 366 -6.44 -35.46 0.65
CA GLU A 366 -7.67 -35.73 -0.10
C GLU A 366 -8.49 -36.83 0.57
N THR A 367 -7.83 -37.93 0.97
CA THR A 367 -8.46 -39.03 1.71
C THR A 367 -8.99 -38.56 3.06
N LEU A 368 -8.25 -37.71 3.78
CA LEU A 368 -8.72 -37.12 5.03
C LEU A 368 -9.93 -36.21 4.81
N TYR A 369 -9.91 -35.39 3.76
CA TYR A 369 -11.01 -34.52 3.38
C TYR A 369 -12.27 -35.33 2.98
N GLU A 370 -12.12 -36.39 2.21
CA GLU A 370 -13.24 -37.24 1.78
C GLU A 370 -13.90 -37.96 2.97
N ASN A 371 -13.09 -38.50 3.88
CA ASN A 371 -13.61 -39.36 4.95
C ASN A 371 -13.96 -38.61 6.25
N HIS A 372 -13.33 -37.47 6.53
CA HIS A 372 -13.47 -36.78 7.81
C HIS A 372 -14.15 -35.41 7.67
N ALA A 373 -15.39 -35.31 8.16
CA ALA A 373 -16.16 -34.08 8.11
C ALA A 373 -15.49 -32.90 8.83
N TRP A 374 -14.84 -33.15 9.97
CA TRP A 374 -14.14 -32.12 10.75
C TRP A 374 -12.94 -31.50 9.99
N VAL A 375 -12.39 -32.18 8.98
CA VAL A 375 -11.34 -31.61 8.12
C VAL A 375 -11.97 -30.68 7.09
N ARG A 376 -13.09 -31.10 6.46
CA ARG A 376 -13.81 -30.31 5.46
C ARG A 376 -14.36 -29.00 6.02
N GLU A 377 -14.95 -29.06 7.21
CA GLU A 377 -15.54 -27.91 7.90
C GLU A 377 -14.54 -26.79 8.25
N HIS A 378 -13.25 -27.00 8.06
CA HIS A 378 -12.22 -26.00 8.31
C HIS A 378 -11.30 -25.78 7.10
N THR A 379 -11.61 -26.44 5.97
CA THR A 379 -10.90 -26.28 4.70
C THR A 379 -11.70 -25.35 3.80
N GLY A 380 -11.00 -24.44 3.13
CA GLY A 380 -11.55 -23.56 2.11
C GLY A 380 -10.68 -23.58 0.87
N PHE A 381 -11.30 -23.37 -0.28
CA PHE A 381 -10.63 -23.41 -1.56
C PHE A 381 -10.51 -22.02 -2.16
N LEU A 382 -9.36 -21.77 -2.75
CA LEU A 382 -9.08 -20.57 -3.53
C LEU A 382 -9.05 -20.92 -5.02
N PRO A 383 -9.56 -20.04 -5.91
CA PRO A 383 -9.33 -20.19 -7.34
C PRO A 383 -7.83 -20.29 -7.61
N GLN A 384 -7.40 -21.33 -8.32
CA GLN A 384 -5.99 -21.68 -8.44
C GLN A 384 -5.13 -20.51 -8.93
N ARG A 385 -5.60 -19.76 -9.93
CA ARG A 385 -4.88 -18.62 -10.50
C ARG A 385 -4.61 -17.48 -9.50
N LYS A 386 -5.34 -17.41 -8.38
CA LYS A 386 -5.09 -16.38 -7.36
C LYS A 386 -3.80 -16.62 -6.58
N ILE A 387 -3.41 -17.86 -6.32
CA ILE A 387 -2.28 -18.15 -5.41
C ILE A 387 -1.29 -19.16 -5.96
N ASN A 388 -1.63 -19.82 -7.07
CA ASN A 388 -0.97 -21.03 -7.52
C ASN A 388 -1.20 -21.32 -9.01
N SER A 389 -1.15 -20.28 -9.85
CA SER A 389 -1.36 -20.43 -11.30
C SER A 389 -0.30 -21.31 -11.93
N PHE A 390 -0.64 -22.03 -12.99
CA PHE A 390 0.26 -22.96 -13.66
C PHE A 390 0.79 -22.39 -14.98
N PRO A 391 2.02 -22.75 -15.38
CA PRO A 391 2.46 -22.47 -16.74
C PRO A 391 1.56 -23.22 -17.74
N PRO A 392 1.37 -22.70 -18.96
CA PRO A 392 0.58 -23.36 -20.02
C PRO A 392 0.94 -24.83 -20.32
N ALA A 393 2.17 -25.23 -20.01
CA ALA A 393 2.65 -26.59 -20.22
C ALA A 393 2.31 -27.56 -19.07
N ALA A 394 1.98 -27.06 -17.88
CA ALA A 394 1.53 -27.88 -16.76
C ALA A 394 0.03 -28.13 -16.87
N CYS A 395 -0.46 -29.35 -16.57
CA CYS A 395 -1.86 -29.71 -16.79
C CYS A 395 -2.35 -29.51 -18.24
N GLY A 396 -1.45 -29.67 -19.23
CA GLY A 396 -1.81 -29.59 -20.63
C GLY A 396 -2.60 -30.81 -21.08
N ASP A 397 -3.70 -30.60 -21.80
CA ASP A 397 -4.54 -31.63 -22.41
C ASP A 397 -4.01 -32.12 -23.78
N GLY A 398 -2.75 -31.78 -24.11
CA GLY A 398 -2.15 -32.02 -25.42
C GLY A 398 -2.74 -31.18 -26.56
N SER A 399 -3.78 -30.37 -26.31
CA SER A 399 -4.40 -29.51 -27.32
C SER A 399 -3.61 -28.22 -27.56
N GLY A 400 -2.64 -27.92 -26.70
CA GLY A 400 -1.85 -26.69 -26.72
C GLY A 400 -2.64 -25.43 -26.35
N LYS A 401 -3.87 -25.57 -25.82
CA LYS A 401 -4.72 -24.44 -25.45
C LYS A 401 -4.59 -24.09 -23.97
N ASN A 402 -4.54 -22.79 -23.68
CA ASN A 402 -4.49 -22.31 -22.31
C ASN A 402 -5.88 -22.36 -21.67
N ASN A 403 -6.05 -23.20 -20.66
CA ASN A 403 -7.22 -23.16 -19.79
C ASN A 403 -7.22 -21.90 -18.88
N THR A 404 -8.30 -21.13 -18.92
CA THR A 404 -8.47 -19.90 -18.14
C THR A 404 -8.63 -20.15 -16.64
N ARG A 405 -8.85 -21.40 -16.20
CA ARG A 405 -9.11 -21.72 -14.79
C ARG A 405 -7.84 -21.86 -13.95
N PHE A 406 -6.80 -22.47 -14.53
CA PHE A 406 -5.57 -22.80 -13.80
C PHE A 406 -4.29 -22.28 -14.45
N HIS A 407 -4.27 -22.00 -15.76
CA HIS A 407 -3.07 -21.43 -16.37
C HIS A 407 -2.91 -19.94 -16.09
N TYR A 408 -1.67 -19.52 -16.00
CA TYR A 408 -1.26 -18.14 -15.81
C TYR A 408 -1.81 -17.24 -16.92
N ASN A 409 -2.51 -16.16 -16.52
CA ASN A 409 -2.98 -15.12 -17.42
C ASN A 409 -2.21 -13.81 -17.20
N GLN A 410 -1.61 -13.31 -18.28
CA GLN A 410 -0.87 -12.06 -18.27
C GLN A 410 -1.74 -10.80 -18.07
N TYR A 411 -2.99 -10.81 -18.56
CA TYR A 411 -3.85 -9.63 -18.51
C TYR A 411 -4.46 -9.43 -17.13
N GLU A 412 -4.79 -10.53 -16.46
CA GLU A 412 -5.35 -10.53 -15.10
C GLU A 412 -4.26 -10.46 -14.01
N ARG A 413 -2.97 -10.55 -14.40
CA ARG A 413 -1.81 -10.39 -13.51
C ARG A 413 -1.85 -11.36 -12.32
N ASP A 414 -1.89 -12.65 -12.65
CA ASP A 414 -1.91 -13.71 -11.65
C ASP A 414 -0.73 -13.59 -10.67
N PHE A 415 -0.99 -13.78 -9.38
CA PHE A 415 -0.09 -13.37 -8.30
C PHE A 415 1.17 -14.22 -8.18
N VAL A 416 1.01 -15.54 -8.30
CA VAL A 416 2.08 -16.54 -8.18
C VAL A 416 1.92 -17.57 -9.28
N VAL A 417 3.03 -17.92 -9.91
CA VAL A 417 3.13 -19.05 -10.83
C VAL A 417 3.85 -20.21 -10.15
N ASN A 418 3.32 -21.42 -10.32
CA ASN A 418 3.87 -22.66 -9.82
C ASN A 418 4.18 -23.58 -10.99
N MET A 419 5.46 -23.87 -11.19
CA MET A 419 5.96 -24.79 -12.21
C MET A 419 5.85 -26.24 -11.71
N ALA A 420 4.67 -26.62 -11.22
CA ALA A 420 4.42 -27.94 -10.67
C ALA A 420 4.62 -29.02 -11.74
N GLY A 421 5.35 -30.09 -11.40
CA GLY A 421 5.63 -31.21 -12.31
C GLY A 421 6.53 -30.86 -13.50
N CYS A 422 7.31 -29.78 -13.41
CA CYS A 422 8.28 -29.44 -14.46
C CYS A 422 9.43 -30.45 -14.55
N GLU A 423 9.65 -31.25 -13.49
CA GLU A 423 10.67 -32.29 -13.43
C GLU A 423 10.35 -33.48 -14.34
N TRP A 424 9.07 -33.65 -14.72
CA TRP A 424 8.61 -34.72 -15.60
C TRP A 424 8.55 -34.24 -17.05
N GLY A 425 9.70 -34.23 -17.72
CA GLY A 425 9.79 -34.01 -19.16
C GLY A 425 9.70 -32.54 -19.61
N ARG A 426 9.74 -31.57 -18.68
CA ARG A 426 9.84 -30.13 -18.97
C ARG A 426 11.14 -29.54 -18.43
N ASP A 427 11.40 -28.26 -18.70
CA ASP A 427 12.60 -27.57 -18.18
C ASP A 427 12.22 -26.56 -17.10
N CYS A 428 12.28 -27.00 -15.83
CA CYS A 428 12.00 -26.16 -14.67
C CYS A 428 12.80 -24.85 -14.67
N TRP A 429 14.08 -24.91 -15.04
CA TRP A 429 14.95 -23.75 -15.01
C TRP A 429 14.59 -22.75 -16.11
N GLY A 430 14.35 -23.24 -17.33
CA GLY A 430 13.91 -22.40 -18.45
C GLY A 430 12.58 -21.71 -18.18
N GLU A 431 11.61 -22.43 -17.61
CA GLU A 431 10.31 -21.84 -17.21
C GLU A 431 10.49 -20.79 -16.11
N MET A 432 11.24 -21.11 -15.06
CA MET A 432 11.51 -20.17 -13.96
C MET A 432 12.23 -18.92 -14.46
N TYR A 433 13.21 -19.09 -15.35
CA TYR A 433 13.93 -18.00 -15.99
C TYR A 433 12.98 -17.11 -16.81
N HIS A 434 12.11 -17.72 -17.60
CA HIS A 434 11.10 -17.01 -18.40
C HIS A 434 10.18 -16.16 -17.50
N TYR A 435 9.58 -16.76 -16.46
CA TYR A 435 8.69 -16.03 -15.55
C TYR A 435 9.41 -14.97 -14.73
N ARG A 436 10.69 -15.17 -14.40
CA ARG A 436 11.53 -14.17 -13.76
C ARG A 436 11.72 -12.93 -14.64
N GLU A 437 12.08 -13.11 -15.90
CA GLU A 437 12.20 -12.00 -16.86
C GLU A 437 10.85 -11.36 -17.13
N PHE A 438 9.81 -12.17 -17.24
CA PHE A 438 8.45 -11.71 -17.50
C PHE A 438 7.90 -10.88 -16.34
N SER A 439 8.10 -11.31 -15.09
CA SER A 439 7.75 -10.53 -13.89
C SER A 439 8.51 -9.21 -13.84
N TYR A 440 9.80 -9.21 -14.19
CA TYR A 440 10.57 -7.97 -14.29
C TYR A 440 9.97 -7.02 -15.32
N TRP A 441 9.70 -7.52 -16.54
CA TRP A 441 9.11 -6.74 -17.63
C TRP A 441 7.73 -6.14 -17.25
N LEU A 442 6.90 -6.93 -16.59
CA LEU A 442 5.57 -6.56 -16.11
C LEU A 442 5.62 -5.47 -15.00
N ASN A 443 6.64 -5.50 -14.15
CA ASN A 443 6.78 -4.66 -12.95
C ASN A 443 7.86 -3.57 -13.06
N ARG A 444 8.24 -3.20 -14.28
CA ARG A 444 9.19 -2.09 -14.54
C ARG A 444 8.71 -0.78 -13.91
N ASN A 445 9.62 -0.08 -13.26
CA ASN A 445 9.35 1.24 -12.68
C ASN A 445 8.98 2.25 -13.79
N PRO A 446 8.19 3.30 -13.51
CA PRO A 446 7.86 4.32 -14.51
C PRO A 446 9.09 4.94 -15.20
N TRP A 447 10.19 5.09 -14.44
CA TRP A 447 11.47 5.55 -14.98
C TRP A 447 12.14 4.54 -15.92
N GLU A 448 12.07 3.26 -15.61
CA GLU A 448 12.58 2.18 -16.49
C GLU A 448 11.77 2.09 -17.77
N ARG A 449 10.43 2.15 -17.67
CA ARG A 449 9.53 2.24 -18.83
C ARG A 449 9.86 3.45 -19.70
N PHE A 450 10.13 4.61 -19.10
CA PHE A 450 10.55 5.79 -19.85
C PHE A 450 11.87 5.58 -20.60
N LYS A 451 12.89 4.98 -19.97
CA LYS A 451 14.16 4.69 -20.63
C LYS A 451 14.01 3.66 -21.77
N GLU A 452 13.33 2.57 -21.50
CA GLU A 452 13.26 1.44 -22.43
C GLU A 452 12.22 1.68 -23.56
N ASP A 453 11.01 2.11 -23.22
CA ASP A 453 9.92 2.20 -24.19
C ASP A 453 9.99 3.51 -25.01
N LEU A 454 10.62 4.56 -24.48
CA LEU A 454 10.74 5.86 -25.16
C LEU A 454 12.17 6.14 -25.64
N ILE A 455 13.16 6.17 -24.74
CA ILE A 455 14.53 6.56 -25.14
C ILE A 455 15.17 5.50 -26.04
N ALA A 456 15.10 4.21 -25.67
CA ALA A 456 15.72 3.16 -26.47
C ALA A 456 15.06 3.01 -27.86
N VAL A 457 13.73 3.21 -27.95
CA VAL A 457 13.01 3.20 -29.24
C VAL A 457 13.38 4.40 -30.10
N ILE A 458 13.48 5.60 -29.53
CA ILE A 458 13.95 6.79 -30.26
C ILE A 458 15.39 6.58 -30.73
N TRP A 459 16.26 6.03 -29.88
CA TRP A 459 17.64 5.73 -30.23
C TRP A 459 17.74 4.70 -31.36
N PHE A 460 16.92 3.64 -31.32
CA PHE A 460 16.83 2.65 -32.38
C PHE A 460 16.38 3.29 -33.69
N LYS A 461 15.36 4.16 -33.68
CA LYS A 461 14.91 4.88 -34.87
C LYS A 461 15.98 5.83 -35.43
N LEU A 462 16.85 6.40 -34.59
CA LEU A 462 17.90 7.32 -35.01
C LEU A 462 19.17 6.60 -35.51
N THR A 463 19.53 5.47 -34.92
CA THR A 463 20.84 4.83 -35.14
C THR A 463 20.76 3.43 -35.76
N GLY A 464 19.57 2.84 -35.86
CA GLY A 464 19.36 1.46 -36.29
C GLY A 464 19.85 0.40 -35.31
N LYS A 465 20.37 0.80 -34.13
CA LYS A 465 20.93 -0.11 -33.12
C LYS A 465 20.05 -0.15 -31.88
N TRP A 466 19.70 -1.35 -31.43
CA TRP A 466 19.05 -1.56 -30.15
C TRP A 466 20.06 -1.35 -29.02
N VAL A 467 19.71 -0.54 -28.03
CA VAL A 467 20.51 -0.31 -26.82
C VAL A 467 19.70 -0.72 -25.61
N LYS A 468 20.29 -1.53 -24.73
CA LYS A 468 19.76 -1.81 -23.38
C LYS A 468 20.22 -0.67 -22.45
N LEU A 469 19.27 0.10 -21.90
CA LEU A 469 19.50 1.33 -21.11
C LEU A 469 19.17 1.20 -19.62
#